data_AF-A0A645C5Y4-F1
#
_entry.id   AF-A0A645C5Y4-F1
#
_cell.length_a   1.000
_cell.length_b   1.000
_cell.length_c   1.000
_cell.angle_alpha   90.00
_cell.angle_beta   90.00
_cell.angle_gamma   90.00
#
_symmetry.space_group_name_H-M   'P 1'
#
loop_
_entity.id
_entity.type
_entity.pdbx_description
1 polymer ?
#
loop_
_entity_poly.entity_id
_entity_poly.type
_entity_poly.pdbx_seq_one_letter_code
_entity_poly.pdbx_strand_id
1 'polypeptide(L)'
;MLWYFGLNLLFITGSTIQVALGRMSAMPYIRLFIAIPLFPLPQLLPAEAPAFLMHLSYRFYSMMLSTTIIAVVLSRIYRPRIWCAVCPVGSLSNKYLSITQTKK
;
A
#
# COMPACT_ATOMS: atom_id res chain seq x y z
N MET A 1 1.14 2.22 12.88
CA MET A 1 1.22 1.71 11.49
C MET A 1 -0.13 1.25 10.95
N LEU A 2 -0.97 0.54 11.73
CA LEU A 2 -2.32 0.16 11.30
C LEU A 2 -3.22 1.37 10.94
N TRP A 3 -3.17 2.45 11.73
CA TRP A 3 -3.91 3.69 11.44
C TRP A 3 -3.49 4.35 10.13
N TYR A 4 -2.17 4.44 9.88
CA TYR A 4 -1.63 4.99 8.63
C TYR A 4 -2.07 4.17 7.41
N PHE A 5 -2.05 2.83 7.52
CA PHE A 5 -2.55 1.94 6.48
C PHE A 5 -4.06 2.13 6.22
N GLY A 6 -4.87 2.15 7.27
CA GLY A 6 -6.32 2.33 7.15
C GLY A 6 -6.69 3.67 6.53
N LEU A 7 -6.03 4.75 6.94
CA LEU A 7 -6.25 6.08 6.40
C LEU A 7 -5.83 6.16 4.92
N ASN A 8 -4.67 5.60 4.56
CA ASN A 8 -4.22 5.54 3.16
C ASN A 8 -5.20 4.75 2.28
N LEU A 9 -5.68 3.59 2.76
CA LEU A 9 -6.62 2.74 2.04
C LEU A 9 -7.97 3.44 1.83
N LEU A 10 -8.46 4.21 2.81
CA LEU A 10 -9.68 5.00 2.67
C LEU A 10 -9.53 6.08 1.59
N PHE A 11 -8.39 6.77 1.53
CA PHE A 11 -8.09 7.73 0.46
C PHE A 11 -7.96 7.07 -0.92
N ILE A 12 -7.31 5.90 -1.00
CA ILE A 12 -7.18 5.13 -2.25
C ILE A 12 -8.54 4.68 -2.76
N THR A 13 -9.35 4.08 -1.90
CA THR A 13 -10.70 3.62 -2.25
C THR A 13 -11.59 4.79 -2.67
N GLY A 14 -11.59 5.90 -1.93
CA GLY A 14 -12.38 7.10 -2.28
C GLY A 14 -12.02 7.67 -3.66
N SER A 15 -10.73 7.78 -3.96
CA SER A 15 -10.29 8.23 -5.28
C SER A 15 -10.59 7.24 -6.41
N THR A 16 -10.59 5.94 -6.11
CA THR A 16 -10.87 4.89 -7.10
C THR A 16 -12.35 4.89 -7.42
N ILE A 17 -13.20 5.10 -6.42
CA ILE A 17 -14.64 5.32 -6.61
C ILE A 17 -14.87 6.56 -7.49
N GLN A 18 -14.13 7.66 -7.28
CA GLN A 18 -14.25 8.86 -8.13
C GLN A 18 -13.83 8.62 -9.59
N VAL A 19 -12.80 7.81 -9.84
CA VAL A 19 -12.40 7.41 -11.21
C VAL A 19 -13.43 6.45 -11.82
N ALA A 20 -13.98 5.53 -11.03
CA ALA A 20 -15.04 4.63 -11.48
C ALA A 20 -16.34 5.38 -11.84
N LEU A 21 -16.64 6.47 -11.14
CA LEU A 21 -17.75 7.38 -11.43
C LEU A 21 -17.46 8.34 -12.61
N GLY A 22 -16.30 8.24 -13.27
CA GLY A 22 -15.93 9.08 -14.41
C GLY A 22 -15.66 10.55 -14.06
N ARG A 23 -15.56 10.91 -12.78
CA ARG A 23 -15.33 12.30 -12.34
C ARG A 23 -13.85 12.72 -12.42
N MET A 24 -12.93 11.77 -12.63
CA MET A 24 -11.48 12.01 -12.77
C MET A 24 -10.85 11.05 -13.78
N SER A 25 -9.88 11.54 -14.55
CA SER A 25 -9.05 10.73 -15.42
C SER A 25 -8.05 9.88 -14.62
N ALA A 26 -7.83 8.64 -15.05
CA ALA A 26 -6.86 7.76 -14.40
C ALA A 26 -5.44 8.28 -14.62
N MET A 27 -4.66 8.39 -13.55
CA MET A 27 -3.24 8.73 -13.57
C MET A 27 -2.42 7.43 -13.50
N PRO A 28 -1.79 6.96 -14.59
CA PRO A 28 -1.14 5.65 -14.67
C PRO A 28 0.35 5.69 -14.29
N TYR A 29 0.71 6.38 -13.21
CA TYR A 29 2.10 6.45 -12.77
C TYR A 29 2.24 6.25 -11.25
N ILE A 30 3.32 5.59 -10.84
CA ILE A 30 3.67 5.39 -9.43
C ILE A 30 4.34 6.68 -8.91
N ARG A 31 3.81 7.24 -7.82
CA ARG A 31 4.50 8.28 -7.05
C ARG A 31 5.06 7.69 -5.77
N LEU A 32 6.37 7.51 -5.70
CA LEU A 32 7.00 7.12 -4.46
C LEU A 32 6.89 8.26 -3.43
N PHE A 33 6.35 7.96 -2.25
CA PHE A 33 6.19 8.91 -1.14
C PHE A 33 5.49 10.23 -1.53
N ILE A 34 4.55 10.18 -2.49
CA ILE A 34 3.85 11.38 -3.02
C ILE A 34 4.75 12.34 -3.83
N ALA A 35 6.09 12.30 -3.66
CA ALA A 35 7.03 13.32 -4.13
C ALA A 35 7.93 12.90 -5.31
N ILE A 36 8.26 11.61 -5.47
CA ILE A 36 9.17 11.14 -6.51
C ILE A 36 8.37 10.36 -7.56
N PRO A 37 8.12 10.90 -8.77
CA PRO A 37 7.53 10.13 -9.85
C PRO A 37 8.53 9.06 -10.28
N LEU A 38 8.14 7.78 -10.13
CA LEU A 38 8.96 6.69 -10.65
C LEU A 38 8.69 6.54 -12.16
N PHE A 39 9.70 6.08 -12.89
CA PHE A 39 9.67 5.85 -14.34
C PHE A 39 8.35 5.17 -14.77
N PRO A 40 7.70 5.60 -15.86
CA PRO A 40 6.47 4.97 -16.34
C PRO A 40 6.76 3.48 -16.57
N LEU A 41 6.14 2.63 -15.76
CA LEU A 41 6.37 1.20 -15.87
C LEU A 41 5.76 0.74 -17.19
N PRO A 42 6.56 0.20 -18.13
CA PRO A 42 6.03 -0.26 -19.41
C PRO A 42 5.00 -1.36 -19.14
N GLN A 43 3.76 -1.14 -19.55
CA GLN A 43 2.73 -2.17 -19.47
C GLN A 43 3.11 -3.30 -20.44
N LEU A 44 3.45 -4.46 -19.88
CA LEU A 44 3.84 -5.64 -20.66
C LEU A 44 2.67 -6.23 -21.47
N LEU A 45 1.43 -5.94 -21.06
CA LEU A 45 0.22 -6.18 -21.84
C LEU A 45 -0.52 -4.85 -22.03
N PRO A 46 -0.86 -4.45 -23.28
CA PRO A 46 -1.83 -3.40 -23.56
C PRO A 46 -3.23 -3.96 -23.28
N ALA A 47 -3.48 -4.37 -22.04
CA ALA A 47 -4.81 -4.75 -21.61
C ALA A 47 -5.61 -3.47 -21.44
N GLU A 48 -6.73 -3.39 -22.16
CA GLU A 48 -7.85 -2.45 -22.00
C GLU A 48 -8.56 -2.60 -20.64
N ALA A 49 -7.75 -2.70 -19.58
CA ALA A 49 -8.23 -2.78 -18.21
C ALA A 49 -8.97 -1.48 -17.87
N PRO A 50 -10.10 -1.59 -17.14
CA PRO A 50 -10.89 -0.43 -16.82
C PRO A 50 -10.05 0.56 -15.99
N ALA A 51 -10.16 1.85 -16.32
CA ALA A 51 -9.30 2.91 -15.82
C ALA A 51 -9.22 2.98 -14.27
N PHE A 52 -10.29 2.58 -13.58
CA PHE A 52 -10.32 2.49 -12.13
C PHE A 52 -9.34 1.45 -11.57
N LEU A 53 -9.20 0.30 -12.25
CA LEU A 53 -8.38 -0.83 -11.80
C LEU A 53 -6.90 -0.49 -11.97
N MET A 54 -6.56 0.21 -13.06
CA MET A 54 -5.21 0.75 -13.28
C MET A 54 -4.86 1.76 -12.21
N HIS A 55 -5.74 2.72 -11.93
CA HIS A 55 -5.49 3.72 -10.90
C HIS A 55 -5.39 3.11 -9.48
N LEU A 56 -6.20 2.11 -9.18
CA LEU A 56 -6.17 1.37 -7.92
C LEU A 56 -4.82 0.66 -7.74
N SER A 57 -4.38 -0.10 -8.74
CA SER A 57 -3.17 -0.90 -8.67
C SER A 57 -1.92 -0.04 -8.49
N TYR A 58 -1.79 1.07 -9.23
CA TYR A 58 -0.67 2.00 -9.09
C TYR A 58 -0.57 2.61 -7.68
N ARG A 59 -1.70 2.94 -7.05
CA ARG A 59 -1.73 3.50 -5.70
C ARG A 59 -1.40 2.48 -4.63
N PHE A 60 -1.92 1.25 -4.78
CA PHE A 60 -1.54 0.15 -3.90
C PHE A 60 -0.05 -0.17 -4.00
N TYR A 61 0.51 -0.17 -5.22
CA TYR A 61 1.93 -0.43 -5.44
C TYR A 61 2.81 0.63 -4.78
N SER A 62 2.44 1.90 -4.90
CA SER A 62 3.10 3.02 -4.21
C SER A 62 3.11 2.83 -2.69
N MET A 63 1.99 2.40 -2.12
CA MET A 63 1.82 2.19 -0.68
C MET A 63 2.63 0.99 -0.18
N MET A 64 2.66 -0.10 -0.94
CA MET A 64 3.53 -1.26 -0.69
C MET A 64 5.02 -0.84 -0.72
N LEU A 65 5.45 -0.16 -1.79
CA LEU A 65 6.85 0.23 -1.98
C LEU A 65 7.39 1.07 -0.82
N SER A 66 6.62 2.06 -0.35
CA SER A 66 7.03 2.92 0.76
C SER A 66 7.20 2.13 2.07
N THR A 67 6.29 1.20 2.35
CA THR A 67 6.40 0.32 3.53
C THR A 67 7.57 -0.66 3.42
N THR A 68 7.85 -1.18 2.23
CA THR A 68 9.00 -2.06 1.98
C THR A 68 10.32 -1.31 2.17
N ILE A 69 10.43 -0.06 1.69
CA ILE A 69 11.64 0.75 1.87
C ILE A 69 11.89 1.01 3.36
N ILE A 70 10.87 1.42 4.11
CA ILE A 70 10.98 1.63 5.57
C ILE A 70 11.39 0.32 6.26
N ALA A 71 10.77 -0.80 5.89
CA ALA A 71 11.08 -2.11 6.47
C ALA A 71 12.51 -2.57 6.17
N VAL A 72 13.02 -2.35 4.95
CA VAL A 72 14.41 -2.69 4.56
C VAL A 72 15.41 -1.85 5.35
N VAL A 73 15.16 -0.53 5.45
CA VAL A 73 16.05 0.38 6.21
C VAL A 73 16.10 -0.03 7.68
N LEU A 74 14.95 -0.27 8.33
CA LEU A 74 14.93 -0.73 9.72
C LEU A 74 15.54 -2.13 9.90
N SER A 75 15.36 -3.03 8.92
CA SER A 75 15.91 -4.39 8.98
C SER A 75 17.43 -4.39 8.99
N ARG A 76 18.06 -3.41 8.34
CA ARG A 76 19.53 -3.25 8.31
C ARG A 76 20.11 -2.81 9.65
N ILE A 77 19.31 -2.13 10.49
CA ILE A 77 19.76 -1.48 11.74
C ILE A 77 19.43 -2.34 12.97
N TYR A 78 18.23 -2.93 13.03
CA TYR A 78 17.73 -3.54 14.27
C TYR A 78 17.82 -5.07 14.30
N ARG A 79 17.02 -5.78 13.49
CA ARG A 79 16.92 -7.25 13.50
C ARG A 79 16.41 -7.78 12.15
N PRO A 80 16.83 -8.98 11.69
CA PRO A 80 16.49 -9.57 10.38
C PRO A 80 15.02 -10.01 10.19
N ARG A 81 14.08 -9.50 10.99
CA ARG A 81 12.63 -9.83 10.93
C ARG A 81 11.74 -8.63 11.28
N ILE A 82 12.24 -7.40 11.17
CA ILE A 82 11.46 -6.21 11.58
C ILE A 82 10.35 -5.86 10.59
N TRP A 83 10.40 -6.43 9.38
CA TRP A 83 9.34 -6.36 8.39
C TRP A 83 7.94 -6.71 8.93
N CYS A 84 7.86 -7.61 9.93
CA CYS A 84 6.61 -8.07 10.54
C CYS A 84 6.09 -7.04 11.56
N ALA A 85 6.99 -6.28 12.21
CA ALA A 85 6.59 -5.23 13.15
C ALA A 85 6.14 -3.95 12.45
N VAL A 86 6.73 -3.66 11.27
CA VAL A 86 6.35 -2.52 10.43
C VAL A 86 5.10 -2.84 9.59
N CYS A 87 4.93 -4.10 9.16
CA CYS A 87 3.76 -4.52 8.40
C CYS A 87 2.47 -4.49 9.25
N PRO A 88 1.37 -3.89 8.74
CA PRO A 88 0.10 -3.82 9.47
C PRO A 88 -0.47 -5.21 9.79
N VAL A 89 -0.22 -6.22 8.94
CA VAL A 89 -0.68 -7.60 9.17
C VAL A 89 0.01 -8.20 10.40
N GLY A 90 1.31 -7.98 10.57
CA GLY A 90 2.01 -8.49 11.75
C GLY A 90 1.61 -7.76 13.04
N SER A 91 1.27 -6.46 12.97
CA SER A 91 0.69 -5.75 14.12
C SER A 91 -0.70 -6.28 14.49
N LEU A 92 -1.52 -6.67 13.50
CA LEU A 92 -2.82 -7.31 13.73
C LEU A 92 -2.66 -8.70 14.35
N SER A 93 -1.82 -9.56 13.76
CA SER A 93 -1.58 -10.92 14.29
C SER A 93 -1.08 -10.91 15.72
N ASN A 94 -0.17 -10.01 16.09
CA ASN A 94 0.28 -9.87 17.48
C ASN A 94 -0.87 -9.50 18.43
N LYS A 95 -1.77 -8.60 18.02
CA LYS A 95 -2.92 -8.19 18.82
C LYS A 95 -3.96 -9.30 18.96
N TYR A 96 -4.21 -10.08 17.91
CA TYR A 96 -5.11 -11.24 17.99
C TYR A 96 -4.56 -12.31 18.92
N LEU A 97 -3.28 -12.65 18.78
CA LEU A 97 -2.63 -13.64 19.65
C LEU A 97 -2.62 -13.18 21.10
N SER A 98 -2.37 -11.90 21.40
CA SER A 98 -2.44 -11.41 22.79
C SER A 98 -3.84 -11.54 23.39
N ILE A 99 -4.90 -11.22 22.63
CA ILE A 99 -6.29 -11.36 23.09
C ILE A 99 -6.63 -12.83 23.36
N THR A 100 -6.18 -13.74 22.51
CA THR A 100 -6.42 -15.19 22.69
C THR A 100 -5.67 -15.75 23.91
N GLN A 101 -4.45 -15.28 24.19
CA GLN A 101 -3.68 -15.71 25.37
C GLN A 101 -4.31 -15.21 26.69
N THR A 102 -4.95 -14.04 26.72
CA THR A 102 -5.61 -13.52 27.93
C THR A 102 -6.94 -14.22 28.25
N LYS A 103 -7.52 -14.94 27.28
CA LYS A 103 -8.76 -15.73 27.49
C LYS A 103 -8.50 -17.15 28.00
N LYS A 104 -7.25 -17.58 28.11
CA LYS A 104 -6.85 -18.89 28.61
C LYS A 104 -6.37 -18.76 30.05
#